data_AF-A0A0P7LLB0-F1
#
_entry.id   AF-A0A0P7LLB0-F1
#
_cell.length_a   1.000
_cell.length_b   1.000
_cell.length_c   1.000
_cell.angle_alpha   90.00
_cell.angle_beta   90.00
_cell.angle_gamma   90.00
#
_symmetry.space_group_name_H-M   'P 1'
#
loop_
_entity.id
_entity.type
_entity.pdbx_description
1 polymer ?
#
loop_
_entity_poly.entity_id
_entity_poly.type
_entity_poly.pdbx_seq_one_letter_code
_entity_poly.pdbx_strand_id
1 'polypeptide(L)'
;MIAVSLPDDLLAKLDDVVAKTGKKRSYLIRESLSIYLESIEHMNTDKKVELKTSKPFYETLIEEFKESTELVTDARKSPFTMFSDNGKLYVLNAKGNTRALDESSVNKFFDAFKATGSASPISYHDITFNSSYLLAALKNLMEREAL
;
A
#
# COMPACT_ATOMS: atom_id res chain seq x y z
N MET A 1 3.86 1.61 28.68
CA MET A 1 4.87 2.44 27.98
C MET A 1 6.10 1.57 27.86
N ILE A 2 6.48 1.13 26.65
CA ILE A 2 7.71 0.35 26.46
C ILE A 2 8.84 1.37 26.33
N ALA A 3 9.78 1.36 27.27
CA ALA A 3 11.00 2.15 27.17
C ALA A 3 11.98 1.39 26.26
N VAL A 4 12.06 1.79 24.99
CA VAL A 4 13.03 1.24 24.05
C VAL A 4 14.27 2.11 24.13
N SER A 5 15.37 1.55 24.61
CA SER A 5 16.69 2.18 24.50
C SER A 5 17.21 1.96 23.08
N LEU A 6 17.52 3.04 22.38
CA LEU A 6 18.17 2.98 21.07
C LEU A 6 19.67 3.19 21.26
N PRO A 7 20.53 2.49 20.50
CA PRO A 7 21.94 2.84 20.35
C PRO A 7 22.11 4.30 19.89
N ASP A 8 23.20 4.94 20.32
CA ASP A 8 23.47 6.38 20.06
C ASP A 8 23.50 6.71 18.56
N ASP A 9 24.02 5.81 17.72
CA ASP A 9 24.06 5.99 16.27
C ASP A 9 22.66 5.96 15.64
N LEU A 10 21.77 5.11 16.14
CA LEU A 10 20.37 5.04 15.72
C LEU A 10 19.58 6.25 16.20
N LEU A 11 19.87 6.75 17.41
CA LEU A 11 19.30 7.99 17.93
C LEU A 11 19.70 9.20 17.08
N ALA A 12 20.98 9.31 16.71
CA ALA A 12 21.47 10.38 15.84
C ALA A 12 20.82 10.34 14.44
N LYS A 13 20.68 9.15 13.85
CA LYS A 13 19.95 8.97 12.59
C LYS A 13 18.48 9.36 12.71
N LEU A 14 17.83 8.94 13.80
CA LEU A 14 16.43 9.29 14.05
C LEU A 14 16.25 10.81 14.13
N ASP A 15 17.19 11.52 14.77
CA ASP A 15 17.15 12.98 14.89
C ASP A 15 17.32 13.71 13.56
N ASP A 16 18.22 13.23 12.71
CA ASP A 16 18.38 13.77 11.35
C ASP A 16 17.07 13.60 10.54
N VAL A 17 16.41 12.46 10.65
CA VAL A 17 15.11 12.23 9.99
C VAL A 17 14.00 13.10 10.58
N VAL A 18 13.98 13.30 11.90
CA VAL A 18 13.03 14.23 12.54
C VAL A 18 13.23 15.65 11.99
N ALA A 19 14.48 16.12 11.90
CA ALA A 19 14.79 17.45 11.38
C ALA A 19 14.34 17.63 9.93
N LYS A 20 14.51 16.61 9.09
CA LYS A 20 14.11 16.63 7.67
C LYS A 20 12.61 16.55 7.45
N THR A 21 11.89 15.82 8.30
CA THR A 21 10.47 15.48 8.06
C THR A 21 9.48 16.23 8.95
N GLY A 22 9.94 16.85 10.04
CA GLY A 22 9.10 17.48 11.06
C GLY A 22 8.25 16.50 11.88
N LYS A 23 8.44 15.19 11.71
CA LYS A 23 7.66 14.15 12.40
C LYS A 23 8.24 13.86 13.78
N LYS A 24 7.41 13.48 14.75
CA LYS A 24 7.85 13.13 16.12
C LYS A 24 8.65 11.82 16.10
N ARG A 25 9.70 11.71 16.93
CA ARG A 25 10.47 10.46 17.16
C ARG A 25 9.56 9.25 17.39
N SER A 26 8.58 9.38 18.27
CA SER A 26 7.63 8.30 18.60
C SER A 26 6.75 7.86 17.44
N TYR A 27 6.46 8.76 16.48
CA TYR A 27 5.74 8.41 15.27
C TYR A 27 6.65 7.58 14.35
N LEU A 28 7.86 8.08 14.10
CA LEU A 28 8.84 7.41 13.23
C LEU A 28 9.23 6.02 13.76
N ILE A 29 9.48 5.88 15.05
CA ILE A 29 9.78 4.57 15.68
C ILE A 29 8.63 3.58 15.46
N ARG A 30 7.38 4.00 15.69
CA ARG A 30 6.21 3.13 15.50
C ARG A 30 6.05 2.73 14.05
N GLU A 31 6.17 3.69 13.13
CA GLU A 31 6.05 3.43 11.70
C GLU A 31 7.14 2.47 11.21
N SER A 32 8.40 2.69 11.59
CA SER A 32 9.51 1.82 11.21
C SER A 32 9.35 0.40 11.77
N LEU A 33 8.90 0.26 13.02
CA LEU A 33 8.62 -1.04 13.61
C LEU A 33 7.44 -1.74 12.91
N SER A 34 6.36 -1.02 12.59
CA SER A 34 5.24 -1.59 11.84
C SER A 34 5.68 -2.11 10.47
N ILE A 35 6.41 -1.31 9.70
CA ILE A 35 6.93 -1.73 8.39
C ILE A 35 7.84 -2.96 8.52
N TYR A 36 8.73 -2.97 9.52
CA TYR A 36 9.65 -4.10 9.71
C TYR A 36 8.92 -5.37 10.15
N LEU A 37 7.94 -5.27 11.05
CA LEU A 37 7.13 -6.41 11.48
C LEU A 37 6.27 -6.95 10.34
N GLU A 38 5.64 -6.08 9.53
CA GLU A 38 4.94 -6.49 8.30
C GLU A 38 5.88 -7.26 7.37
N SER A 39 7.13 -6.81 7.20
CA SER A 39 8.11 -7.51 6.37
C SER A 39 8.50 -8.87 6.95
N ILE A 40 8.66 -8.98 8.28
CA ILE A 40 8.95 -10.27 8.95
C ILE A 40 7.78 -11.22 8.80
N GLU A 41 6.55 -10.75 9.04
CA GLU A 41 5.35 -11.56 8.84
C GLU A 41 5.26 -12.05 7.40
N HIS A 42 5.54 -11.19 6.42
CA HIS A 42 5.53 -11.59 5.02
C HIS A 42 6.65 -12.60 4.66
N MET A 43 7.87 -12.41 5.17
CA MET A 43 8.98 -13.35 4.94
C MET A 43 8.76 -14.72 5.58
N ASN A 44 7.99 -14.78 6.67
CA ASN A 44 7.77 -16.01 7.44
C ASN A 44 6.37 -16.61 7.28
N THR A 45 5.52 -15.98 6.48
CA THR A 45 4.25 -16.57 6.05
C THR A 45 4.42 -16.94 4.58
N ASP A 46 4.27 -18.23 4.22
CA ASP A 46 4.32 -18.74 2.85
C ASP A 46 3.23 -18.17 1.90
N LYS A 47 2.61 -17.03 2.25
CA LYS A 47 1.75 -16.26 1.37
C LYS A 47 2.60 -15.44 0.41
N LYS A 48 3.32 -16.13 -0.48
CA LYS A 48 3.65 -15.52 -1.77
C LYS A 48 2.33 -15.14 -2.41
N VAL A 49 2.14 -13.85 -2.61
CA VAL A 49 0.98 -13.33 -3.32
C VAL A 49 1.27 -13.55 -4.79
N GLU A 50 1.03 -14.78 -5.22
CA GLU A 50 1.03 -15.13 -6.63
C GLU A 50 -0.36 -14.82 -7.18
N LEU A 51 -0.41 -14.02 -8.23
CA LEU A 51 -1.60 -13.94 -9.06
C LEU A 51 -1.86 -15.37 -9.59
N LYS A 52 -3.05 -15.93 -9.35
CA LYS A 52 -3.55 -17.14 -10.05
C LYS A 52 -3.63 -16.96 -11.59
N THR A 53 -3.24 -15.80 -12.11
CA THR A 53 -3.32 -15.40 -13.50
C THR A 53 -1.95 -14.93 -14.02
N SER A 54 -1.65 -15.24 -15.28
CA SER A 54 -0.47 -14.73 -15.99
C SER A 54 -0.60 -13.28 -16.45
N LYS A 55 -1.76 -12.65 -16.24
CA LYS A 55 -2.04 -11.27 -16.64
C LYS A 55 -1.33 -10.25 -15.74
N PRO A 56 -0.95 -9.08 -16.27
CA PRO A 56 -0.51 -7.95 -15.45
C PRO A 56 -1.57 -7.55 -14.43
N PHE A 57 -1.14 -7.10 -13.25
CA PHE A 57 -2.04 -6.73 -12.15
C PHE A 57 -3.04 -5.63 -12.55
N TYR A 58 -2.61 -4.67 -13.37
CA TYR A 58 -3.49 -3.64 -13.89
C TYR A 58 -4.68 -4.20 -14.68
N GLU A 59 -4.45 -5.22 -15.51
CA GLU A 59 -5.53 -5.89 -16.26
C GLU A 59 -6.46 -6.66 -15.33
N THR A 60 -5.91 -7.34 -14.31
CA THR A 60 -6.71 -7.99 -13.27
C THR A 60 -7.64 -6.99 -12.58
N LEU A 61 -7.14 -5.80 -12.22
CA LEU A 61 -7.98 -4.76 -11.63
C LEU A 61 -9.05 -4.26 -12.60
N ILE A 62 -8.74 -4.11 -13.89
CA ILE A 62 -9.77 -3.73 -14.88
C ILE A 62 -10.89 -4.77 -14.91
N GLU A 63 -10.56 -6.06 -14.89
CA GLU A 63 -11.53 -7.13 -14.94
C GLU A 63 -12.37 -7.24 -13.68
N GLU A 64 -11.74 -7.15 -12.51
CA GLU A 64 -12.39 -7.29 -11.21
C GLU A 64 -13.23 -6.07 -10.82
N PHE A 65 -12.87 -4.89 -11.31
CA PHE A 65 -13.56 -3.64 -11.02
C PHE A 65 -14.38 -3.12 -12.20
N LYS A 66 -14.84 -3.99 -13.13
CA LYS A 66 -15.80 -3.60 -14.18
C LYS A 66 -17.05 -2.94 -13.62
N GLU A 67 -17.49 -3.43 -12.47
CA GLU A 67 -18.55 -2.79 -11.69
C GLU A 67 -17.92 -1.91 -10.60
N SER A 68 -18.59 -0.78 -10.34
CA SER A 68 -18.17 0.14 -9.28
C SER A 68 -18.20 -0.54 -7.93
N THR A 69 -17.05 -0.60 -7.27
CA THR A 69 -16.89 -1.27 -5.98
C THR A 69 -16.47 -0.27 -4.91
N GLU A 70 -17.23 -0.20 -3.82
CA GLU A 70 -16.91 0.64 -2.68
C GLU A 70 -15.86 -0.05 -1.79
N LEU A 71 -14.83 0.71 -1.43
CA LEU A 71 -13.69 0.25 -0.66
C LEU A 71 -13.30 1.29 0.40
N VAL A 72 -12.51 0.87 1.38
CA VAL A 72 -12.02 1.73 2.46
C VAL A 72 -10.51 1.58 2.59
N THR A 73 -9.80 2.71 2.60
CA THR A 73 -8.34 2.72 2.81
C THR A 73 -7.99 2.33 4.24
N ASP A 74 -6.92 1.56 4.43
CA ASP A 74 -6.61 1.04 5.78
C ASP A 74 -6.06 2.11 6.74
N ALA A 75 -5.15 2.98 6.29
CA ALA A 75 -4.46 3.93 7.16
C ALA A 75 -5.36 5.07 7.68
N ARG A 76 -6.24 5.60 6.83
CA ARG A 76 -7.11 6.76 7.16
C ARG A 76 -8.59 6.41 7.26
N LYS A 77 -8.95 5.14 7.06
CA LYS A 77 -10.33 4.66 7.00
C LYS A 77 -11.23 5.54 6.10
N SER A 78 -10.65 6.04 5.02
CA SER A 78 -11.34 6.92 4.07
C SER A 78 -12.01 6.08 2.98
N PRO A 79 -13.32 6.28 2.72
CA PRO A 79 -14.04 5.55 1.68
C PRO A 79 -13.66 6.06 0.28
N PHE A 80 -13.78 5.19 -0.70
CA PHE A 80 -13.61 5.49 -2.12
C PHE A 80 -14.31 4.42 -2.97
N THR A 81 -14.47 4.70 -4.25
CA THR A 81 -14.99 3.73 -5.22
C THR A 81 -13.91 3.46 -6.25
N MET A 82 -13.62 2.18 -6.52
CA MET A 82 -12.79 1.75 -7.63
C MET A 82 -13.68 1.18 -8.72
N PHE A 83 -13.41 1.56 -9.97
CA PHE A 83 -14.16 1.09 -11.13
C PHE A 83 -13.28 1.15 -12.38
N SER A 84 -13.62 0.34 -13.38
CA SER A 84 -13.03 0.40 -14.69
C SER A 84 -14.06 0.86 -15.72
N ASP A 85 -13.60 1.68 -16.67
CA ASP A 85 -14.41 2.14 -17.78
C ASP A 85 -13.52 2.21 -19.03
N ASN A 86 -14.04 1.70 -20.15
CA ASN A 86 -13.34 1.68 -21.44
C ASN A 86 -11.89 1.15 -21.37
N GLY A 87 -11.68 0.08 -20.60
CA GLY A 87 -10.36 -0.54 -20.42
C GLY A 87 -9.36 0.30 -19.61
N LYS A 88 -9.85 1.28 -18.83
CA LYS A 88 -9.03 2.10 -17.93
C LYS A 88 -9.55 2.01 -16.51
N LEU A 89 -8.65 2.10 -15.55
CA LEU A 89 -8.98 2.00 -14.13
C LEU A 89 -9.07 3.39 -13.48
N TYR A 90 -10.06 3.58 -12.62
CA TYR A 90 -10.34 4.84 -11.95
C TYR A 90 -10.60 4.66 -10.46
N VAL A 91 -10.33 5.73 -9.71
CA VAL A 91 -10.71 5.90 -8.32
C VAL A 91 -11.52 7.17 -8.16
N LEU A 92 -12.72 7.06 -7.60
CA LEU A 92 -13.51 8.17 -7.08
C LEU A 92 -13.27 8.27 -5.57
N ASN A 93 -12.60 9.34 -5.13
CA ASN A 93 -12.32 9.52 -3.70
C ASN A 93 -13.50 10.12 -2.93
N ALA A 94 -13.45 10.08 -1.59
CA ALA A 94 -14.47 10.69 -0.71
C ALA A 94 -14.75 12.19 -0.94
N LYS A 95 -13.86 12.90 -1.64
CA LYS A 95 -14.05 14.32 -2.00
C LYS A 95 -14.72 14.50 -3.36
N GLY A 96 -15.19 13.41 -3.99
CA GLY A 96 -15.83 13.44 -5.30
C GLY A 96 -14.86 13.60 -6.48
N ASN A 97 -13.54 13.44 -6.27
CA ASN A 97 -12.59 13.54 -7.37
C ASN A 97 -12.31 12.16 -7.97
N THR A 98 -12.48 12.08 -9.29
CA THR A 98 -12.08 10.92 -10.08
C THR A 98 -10.63 11.05 -10.53
N ARG A 99 -9.86 9.97 -10.37
CA ARG A 99 -8.47 9.88 -10.83
C ARG A 99 -8.30 8.62 -11.66
N ALA A 100 -7.71 8.76 -12.84
CA ALA A 100 -7.24 7.62 -13.60
C ALA A 100 -5.99 7.03 -12.93
N LEU A 101 -5.89 5.71 -12.92
CA LEU A 101 -4.71 4.97 -12.50
C LEU A 101 -3.97 4.52 -13.75
N ASP A 102 -2.66 4.74 -13.80
CA ASP A 102 -1.84 4.36 -14.93
C ASP A 102 -1.30 2.92 -14.77
N GLU A 103 -1.27 2.20 -15.88
CA GLU A 103 -0.84 0.81 -15.92
C GLU A 103 0.59 0.60 -15.38
N SER A 104 1.53 1.47 -15.76
CA SER A 104 2.93 1.33 -15.37
C SER A 104 3.11 1.38 -13.86
N SER A 105 2.53 2.39 -13.21
CA SER A 105 2.67 2.58 -11.76
C SER A 105 1.90 1.51 -10.98
N VAL A 106 0.76 1.04 -11.49
CA VAL A 106 0.00 -0.05 -10.86
C VAL A 106 0.78 -1.37 -10.89
N ASN A 107 1.35 -1.73 -12.03
CA ASN A 107 2.14 -2.95 -12.14
C ASN A 107 3.44 -2.87 -11.32
N LYS A 108 4.14 -1.72 -11.35
CA LYS A 108 5.32 -1.48 -10.49
C LYS A 108 4.99 -1.54 -9.00
N PHE A 109 3.84 -1.01 -8.60
CA PHE A 109 3.35 -1.13 -7.24
C PHE A 109 3.18 -2.60 -6.86
N PHE A 110 2.56 -3.41 -7.71
CA PHE A 110 2.33 -4.83 -7.42
C PHE A 110 3.64 -5.64 -7.36
N ASP A 111 4.59 -5.36 -8.23
CA ASP A 111 5.92 -5.97 -8.16
C ASP A 111 6.66 -5.60 -6.87
N ALA A 112 6.61 -4.33 -6.47
CA ALA A 112 7.15 -3.88 -5.20
C ALA A 112 6.42 -4.53 -4.01
N PHE A 113 5.11 -4.69 -4.09
CA PHE A 113 4.32 -5.38 -3.08
C PHE A 113 4.71 -6.86 -2.97
N LYS A 114 4.82 -7.61 -4.06
CA LYS A 114 5.30 -9.00 -4.04
C LYS A 114 6.70 -9.15 -3.43
N ALA A 115 7.56 -8.15 -3.64
CA ALA A 115 8.91 -8.17 -3.11
C ALA A 115 8.98 -7.83 -1.60
N THR A 116 8.06 -7.02 -1.10
CA THR A 116 8.16 -6.42 0.25
C THR A 116 7.07 -6.85 1.22
N GLY A 117 5.89 -7.23 0.71
CA GLY A 117 4.68 -7.50 1.48
C GLY A 117 4.11 -6.32 2.26
N SER A 118 4.62 -5.10 2.06
CA SER A 118 4.27 -3.98 2.93
C SER A 118 2.80 -3.57 2.78
N ALA A 119 2.11 -3.43 3.90
CA ALA A 119 0.77 -2.87 3.95
C ALA A 119 0.77 -1.35 4.13
N SER A 120 1.96 -0.73 4.27
CA SER A 120 2.09 0.71 4.42
C SER A 120 2.12 1.44 3.06
N PRO A 121 1.22 2.41 2.81
CA PRO A 121 1.22 3.20 1.58
C PRO A 121 2.53 3.95 1.32
N ILE A 122 3.28 4.30 2.37
CA ILE A 122 4.52 5.08 2.26
C ILE A 122 5.62 4.29 1.56
N SER A 123 5.61 2.96 1.68
CA SER A 123 6.56 2.05 1.04
C SER A 123 6.56 2.13 -0.49
N TYR A 124 5.51 2.74 -1.06
CA TYR A 124 5.29 2.85 -2.50
C TYR A 124 5.24 4.30 -2.99
N HIS A 125 5.58 5.27 -2.14
CA HIS A 125 5.42 6.69 -2.45
C HIS A 125 6.25 7.14 -3.66
N ASP A 126 7.43 6.55 -3.86
CA ASP A 126 8.29 6.82 -5.02
C ASP A 126 7.76 6.19 -6.33
N ILE A 127 6.77 5.31 -6.22
CA ILE A 127 6.11 4.65 -7.36
C ILE A 127 4.79 5.36 -7.69
N THR A 128 3.95 5.58 -6.68
CA THR A 128 2.63 6.19 -6.88
C THR A 128 2.07 6.84 -5.62
N PHE A 129 1.42 7.99 -5.81
CA PHE A 129 0.64 8.65 -4.76
C PHE A 129 -0.70 7.96 -4.46
N ASN A 130 -1.09 6.96 -5.24
CA ASN A 130 -2.36 6.23 -5.11
C ASN A 130 -2.22 4.89 -4.37
N SER A 131 -1.06 4.63 -3.75
CA SER A 131 -0.73 3.34 -3.13
C SER A 131 -1.73 2.91 -2.06
N SER A 132 -2.32 3.85 -1.30
CA SER A 132 -3.35 3.53 -0.31
C SER A 132 -4.62 2.92 -0.91
N TYR A 133 -4.98 3.32 -2.15
CA TYR A 133 -6.13 2.75 -2.85
C TYR A 133 -5.80 1.37 -3.41
N LEU A 134 -4.59 1.20 -3.97
CA LEU A 134 -4.12 -0.06 -4.52
C LEU A 134 -3.98 -1.14 -3.46
N LEU A 135 -3.48 -0.79 -2.26
CA LEU A 135 -3.40 -1.72 -1.13
C LEU A 135 -4.79 -2.18 -0.68
N ALA A 136 -5.76 -1.26 -0.60
CA ALA A 136 -7.13 -1.61 -0.24
C ALA A 136 -7.81 -2.50 -1.31
N ALA A 137 -7.59 -2.22 -2.60
CA ALA A 137 -8.08 -3.06 -3.69
C ALA A 137 -7.43 -4.45 -3.64
N LEU A 138 -6.11 -4.52 -3.46
CA LEU A 138 -5.38 -5.77 -3.36
C LEU A 138 -5.90 -6.64 -2.21
N LYS A 139 -6.07 -6.04 -1.03
CA LYS A 139 -6.64 -6.72 0.14
C LYS A 139 -8.05 -7.26 -0.14
N ASN A 140 -8.90 -6.47 -0.78
CA ASN A 140 -10.24 -6.92 -1.18
C ASN A 140 -10.18 -8.14 -2.11
N LEU A 141 -9.28 -8.14 -3.09
CA LEU A 141 -9.12 -9.28 -3.99
C LEU A 141 -8.59 -10.53 -3.26
N MET A 142 -7.66 -10.37 -2.32
CA MET A 142 -7.19 -11.46 -1.47
C MET A 142 -8.31 -12.05 -0.61
N GLU A 143 -9.12 -11.19 0.03
CA GLU A 143 -10.24 -11.60 0.87
C GLU A 143 -11.35 -12.31 0.08
N ARG A 144 -11.51 -11.97 -1.20
CA ARG A 144 -12.43 -12.62 -2.13
C ARG A 144 -11.84 -13.87 -2.80
N GLU A 145 -10.61 -14.25 -2.48
CA GLU A 145 -9.85 -15.32 -3.15
C GLU A 145 -9.74 -15.16 -4.68
N ALA A 146 -9.88 -13.92 -5.17
CA ALA A 146 -9.78 -13.54 -6.58
C ALA A 146 -8.31 -13.40 -7.05
N LEU A 147 -7.36 -13.58 -6.13
CA LEU A 147 -5.93 -13.69 -6.38
C LEU A 147 -5.43 -15.12 -6.20
#